data_AF-A0A965QQC7-F1
#
_entry.id   AF-A0A965QQC7-F1
#
_cell.length_a   1.000
_cell.length_b   1.000
_cell.length_c   1.000
_cell.angle_alpha   90.00
_cell.angle_beta   90.00
_cell.angle_gamma   90.00
#
_symmetry.space_group_name_H-M   'P 1'
#
loop_
_entity.id
_entity.type
_entity.pdbx_description
1 polymer ?
#
loop_
_entity_poly.entity_id
_entity_poly.type
_entity_poly.pdbx_seq_one_letter_code
_entity_poly.pdbx_strand_id
1 'polypeptide(L)'
;MIFKKNKYLLHFLVIVILASCSTTSKNFNENSKGFLTEDNSKNFEDLYSYQSFSIQDLEKIQKVIDSQTLDQKQQNEAILLKKNYQKILSKESYSLALQPDHKYSKELIELIYKLNLPIKILWNKTDQITLPENLLSQKINGFCFSLYEDAIKSINSEISKNSAPLLIIYAKEFSSYIEDFAPANKNFMKIQYDSSNFQEFSAEVLGVKLSEKRFKKIDSLNPNQNLNFSPRPRSDFQQVLILLNPQEYKSMIPALKYHGENRFQYISFISSLEDFYLSS
;
A
#
# COMPACT_ATOMS: atom_id res chain seq x y z
N MET A 1 -13.17 -55.91 -26.24
CA MET A 1 -11.96 -55.07 -26.14
C MET A 1 -12.08 -53.96 -27.20
N ILE A 2 -11.51 -52.78 -26.94
CA ILE A 2 -11.61 -51.49 -27.68
C ILE A 2 -12.60 -50.50 -27.03
N PHE A 3 -12.06 -49.75 -26.06
CA PHE A 3 -12.63 -48.50 -25.57
C PHE A 3 -12.27 -47.37 -26.54
N LYS A 4 -13.29 -46.65 -27.04
CA LYS A 4 -13.14 -45.39 -27.78
C LYS A 4 -12.58 -44.30 -26.85
N LYS A 5 -11.41 -43.76 -27.20
CA LYS A 5 -10.78 -42.61 -26.52
C LYS A 5 -11.63 -41.35 -26.70
N ASN A 6 -12.10 -40.79 -25.59
CA ASN A 6 -12.93 -39.60 -25.54
C ASN A 6 -12.05 -38.34 -25.65
N LYS A 7 -12.01 -37.72 -26.83
CA LYS A 7 -11.18 -36.54 -27.16
C LYS A 7 -11.63 -35.24 -26.49
N TYR A 8 -12.70 -35.26 -25.70
CA TYR A 8 -13.26 -34.10 -25.01
C TYR A 8 -12.79 -33.93 -23.56
N LEU A 9 -12.07 -34.92 -23.00
CA LEU A 9 -11.58 -34.83 -21.62
C LEU A 9 -10.28 -34.01 -21.47
N LEU A 10 -9.56 -33.75 -22.56
CA LEU A 10 -8.30 -33.01 -22.53
C LEU A 10 -8.51 -31.47 -22.56
N HIS A 11 -9.69 -31.00 -22.98
CA HIS A 11 -9.99 -29.56 -23.04
C HIS A 11 -10.64 -29.00 -21.78
N PHE A 12 -11.02 -29.84 -20.81
CA PHE A 12 -11.54 -29.37 -19.52
C PHE A 12 -10.46 -29.13 -18.46
N LEU A 13 -9.21 -29.52 -18.75
CA LEU A 13 -8.05 -29.36 -17.85
C LEU A 13 -7.19 -28.13 -18.15
N VAL A 14 -7.59 -27.29 -19.11
CA VAL A 14 -6.84 -26.08 -19.51
C VAL A 14 -7.52 -24.77 -19.04
N ILE A 15 -8.67 -24.84 -18.38
CA ILE A 15 -9.42 -23.64 -17.92
C ILE A 15 -9.28 -23.36 -16.40
N VAL A 16 -8.55 -24.22 -15.67
CA VAL A 16 -8.21 -24.01 -14.25
C VAL A 16 -6.72 -24.31 -14.17
N ILE A 17 -5.77 -23.37 -14.31
CA ILE A 17 -5.26 -22.46 -13.27
C ILE A 17 -4.60 -21.27 -14.00
N LEU A 18 -5.39 -20.33 -14.50
CA LEU A 18 -4.93 -19.00 -14.95
C LEU A 18 -5.37 -17.90 -13.97
N ALA A 19 -5.46 -18.24 -12.68
CA ALA A 19 -5.96 -17.35 -11.64
C ALA A 19 -5.12 -17.33 -10.36
N SER A 20 -3.84 -17.71 -10.40
CA SER A 20 -2.90 -17.35 -9.34
C SER A 20 -2.30 -15.98 -9.63
N CYS A 21 -3.19 -14.99 -9.77
CA CYS A 21 -3.00 -13.55 -9.60
C CYS A 21 -4.35 -12.89 -9.79
N SER A 22 -5.22 -13.01 -8.78
CA SER A 22 -6.39 -12.16 -8.68
C SER A 22 -5.91 -10.72 -8.65
N THR A 23 -6.16 -10.02 -9.74
CA THR A 23 -6.04 -8.57 -9.87
C THR A 23 -6.92 -7.93 -8.80
N THR A 24 -6.31 -7.30 -7.80
CA THR A 24 -6.98 -6.30 -6.96
C THR A 24 -7.24 -5.08 -7.83
N SER A 25 -8.33 -5.15 -8.60
CA SER A 25 -8.91 -3.99 -9.24
C SER A 25 -9.96 -3.38 -8.30
N LYS A 26 -9.96 -2.03 -8.26
CA LYS A 26 -10.85 -1.09 -7.57
C LYS A 26 -10.50 -0.72 -6.13
N ASN A 27 -9.96 0.49 -6.04
CA ASN A 27 -10.37 1.56 -5.13
C ASN A 27 -10.88 1.09 -3.76
N PHE A 28 -9.97 1.11 -2.78
CA PHE A 28 -10.36 1.46 -1.43
C PHE A 28 -10.94 2.87 -1.47
N ASN A 29 -12.25 2.97 -1.70
CA ASN A 29 -12.99 4.16 -1.34
C ASN A 29 -12.94 4.22 0.18
N GLU A 30 -12.12 5.13 0.69
CA GLU A 30 -12.18 5.60 2.07
C GLU A 30 -13.59 6.12 2.33
N ASN A 31 -14.45 5.23 2.82
CA ASN A 31 -15.45 5.60 3.80
C ASN A 31 -14.97 5.01 5.13
N SER A 32 -13.88 5.57 5.65
CA SER A 32 -13.68 5.62 7.09
C SER A 32 -14.80 6.51 7.65
N LYS A 33 -16.02 5.95 7.72
CA LYS A 33 -17.05 6.52 8.57
C LYS A 33 -16.42 6.62 9.95
N GLY A 34 -16.31 7.87 10.40
CA GLY A 34 -15.61 8.25 11.60
C GLY A 34 -15.91 7.28 12.73
N PHE A 35 -14.86 7.00 13.49
CA PHE A 35 -14.96 6.38 14.80
C PHE A 35 -16.14 7.02 15.54
N LEU A 36 -17.24 6.28 15.68
CA LEU A 36 -18.48 6.80 16.24
C LEU A 36 -18.28 7.00 17.74
N THR A 37 -17.76 8.17 18.12
CA THR A 37 -18.26 8.87 19.29
C THR A 37 -19.52 9.61 18.87
N GLU A 38 -20.57 8.88 18.51
CA GLU A 38 -21.92 9.42 18.51
C GLU A 38 -22.60 8.91 19.78
N ASP A 39 -22.78 9.84 20.70
CA ASP A 39 -23.72 9.80 21.81
C ASP A 39 -25.15 9.72 21.26
N ASN A 40 -25.46 8.62 20.57
CA ASN A 40 -26.79 8.35 20.05
C ASN A 40 -27.60 7.84 21.24
N SER A 41 -28.50 8.68 21.75
CA SER A 41 -29.51 8.27 22.72
C SER A 41 -30.43 7.22 22.09
N LYS A 42 -30.00 5.96 22.08
CA LYS A 42 -30.80 4.85 21.58
C LYS A 42 -32.15 4.84 22.28
N ASN A 43 -33.22 4.77 21.50
CA ASN A 43 -34.55 4.52 22.01
C ASN A 43 -34.68 3.04 22.39
N PHE A 44 -35.70 2.71 23.19
CA PHE A 44 -35.92 1.33 23.64
C PHE A 44 -36.02 0.33 22.48
N GLU A 45 -36.71 0.69 21.40
CA GLU A 45 -36.87 -0.16 20.22
C GLU A 45 -35.54 -0.44 19.51
N ASP A 46 -34.63 0.55 19.50
CA ASP A 46 -33.32 0.40 18.85
C ASP A 46 -32.46 -0.67 19.56
N LEU A 47 -32.76 -0.98 20.83
CA LEU A 47 -32.01 -1.97 21.62
C LEU A 47 -32.24 -3.40 21.13
N TYR A 48 -33.36 -3.68 20.47
CA TYR A 48 -33.63 -4.98 19.84
C TYR A 48 -32.77 -5.26 18.61
N SER A 49 -32.03 -4.26 18.10
CA SER A 49 -31.11 -4.43 16.97
C SER A 49 -29.77 -5.09 17.34
N TYR A 50 -29.44 -5.20 18.64
CA TYR A 50 -28.18 -5.77 19.14
C TYR A 50 -26.91 -5.14 18.54
N GLN A 51 -26.95 -3.85 18.17
CA GLN A 51 -25.82 -3.16 17.51
C GLN A 51 -24.72 -2.68 18.47
N SER A 52 -25.02 -2.47 19.75
CA SER A 52 -23.99 -2.22 20.78
C SER A 52 -24.56 -2.47 22.17
N PHE A 53 -23.68 -2.70 23.16
CA PHE A 53 -24.05 -3.09 24.51
C PHE A 53 -23.37 -2.19 25.54
N SER A 54 -24.16 -1.62 26.45
CA SER A 54 -23.66 -0.82 27.56
C SER A 54 -24.48 -1.03 28.83
N ILE A 55 -23.91 -0.65 29.98
CA ILE A 55 -24.64 -0.64 31.26
C ILE A 55 -25.82 0.35 31.20
N GLN A 56 -25.68 1.46 30.47
CA GLN A 56 -26.74 2.46 30.29
C GLN A 56 -27.94 1.88 29.52
N ASP A 57 -27.71 0.99 28.56
CA ASP A 57 -28.80 0.30 27.84
C ASP A 57 -29.59 -0.61 28.78
N LEU A 58 -28.93 -1.29 29.73
CA LEU A 58 -29.61 -2.09 30.75
C LEU A 58 -30.52 -1.24 31.64
N GLU A 59 -30.08 -0.04 32.03
CA GLU A 59 -30.89 0.89 32.81
C GLU A 59 -32.11 1.37 32.03
N LYS A 60 -31.95 1.66 30.73
CA LYS A 60 -33.08 2.02 29.85
C LYS A 60 -34.10 0.89 29.74
N ILE A 61 -33.64 -0.36 29.51
CA ILE A 61 -34.51 -1.54 29.45
C ILE A 61 -35.27 -1.71 30.78
N GLN A 62 -34.57 -1.55 31.90
CA GLN A 62 -35.18 -1.67 33.22
C GLN A 62 -36.26 -0.61 33.47
N LYS A 63 -36.00 0.66 33.12
CA LYS A 63 -36.99 1.75 33.26
C LYS A 63 -38.28 1.46 32.49
N VAL A 64 -38.19 0.88 31.30
CA VAL A 64 -39.37 0.53 30.49
C VAL A 64 -40.12 -0.68 31.04
N ILE A 65 -39.41 -1.65 31.62
CA ILE A 65 -40.06 -2.78 32.33
C ILE A 65 -40.82 -2.26 33.55
N ASP A 66 -40.24 -1.33 34.29
CA ASP A 66 -40.80 -0.79 35.54
C ASP A 66 -41.94 0.22 35.30
N SER A 67 -42.03 0.85 34.13
CA SER A 67 -43.11 1.80 33.81
C SER A 67 -44.49 1.15 33.67
N GLN A 68 -44.55 -0.18 33.52
CA GLN A 68 -45.79 -0.96 33.33
C GLN A 68 -46.66 -0.48 32.15
N THR A 69 -46.06 0.20 31.18
CA THR A 69 -46.74 0.71 29.98
C THR A 69 -46.84 -0.34 28.87
N LEU A 70 -46.15 -1.47 29.02
CA LEU A 70 -46.08 -2.55 28.05
C LEU A 70 -47.21 -3.55 28.23
N ASP A 71 -47.70 -4.11 27.14
CA ASP A 71 -48.58 -5.28 27.21
C ASP A 71 -47.81 -6.54 27.68
N GLN A 72 -48.54 -7.61 28.01
CA GLN A 72 -47.93 -8.83 28.56
C GLN A 72 -46.89 -9.47 27.62
N LYS A 73 -47.08 -9.38 26.29
CA LYS A 73 -46.14 -9.93 25.32
C LYS A 73 -44.88 -9.06 25.25
N GLN A 74 -45.05 -7.76 25.12
CA GLN A 74 -43.96 -6.77 25.11
C GLN A 74 -43.14 -6.83 26.40
N GLN A 75 -43.79 -7.03 27.55
CA GLN A 75 -43.13 -7.16 28.84
C GLN A 75 -42.23 -8.41 28.89
N ASN A 76 -42.72 -9.54 28.36
CA ASN A 76 -41.90 -10.75 28.24
C ASN A 76 -40.70 -10.56 27.30
N GLU A 77 -40.88 -9.87 26.18
CA GLU A 77 -39.82 -9.54 25.23
C GLU A 77 -38.76 -8.62 25.85
N ALA A 78 -39.17 -7.60 26.61
CA ALA A 78 -38.28 -6.69 27.33
C ALA A 78 -37.46 -7.44 28.41
N ILE A 79 -38.09 -8.34 29.15
CA ILE A 79 -37.40 -9.20 30.14
C ILE A 79 -36.36 -10.10 29.46
N LEU A 80 -36.70 -10.67 28.30
CA LEU A 80 -35.77 -11.49 27.52
C LEU A 80 -34.59 -10.65 27.00
N LEU A 81 -34.87 -9.45 26.46
CA LEU A 81 -33.87 -8.49 26.02
C LEU A 81 -32.89 -8.15 27.14
N LYS A 82 -33.40 -7.83 28.34
CA LYS A 82 -32.59 -7.57 29.54
C LYS A 82 -31.67 -8.75 29.85
N LYS A 83 -32.22 -9.98 29.90
CA LYS A 83 -31.43 -11.20 30.18
C LYS A 83 -30.32 -11.41 29.16
N ASN A 84 -30.57 -11.12 27.89
CA ASN A 84 -29.57 -11.25 26.83
C ASN A 84 -28.46 -10.20 26.98
N TYR A 85 -28.81 -8.93 27.20
CA TYR A 85 -27.81 -7.88 27.47
C TYR A 85 -26.96 -8.20 28.70
N GLN A 86 -27.57 -8.68 29.80
CA GLN A 86 -26.84 -9.10 30.99
C GLN A 86 -25.85 -10.23 30.71
N LYS A 87 -26.26 -11.25 29.93
CA LYS A 87 -25.35 -12.34 29.53
C LYS A 87 -24.17 -11.82 28.72
N ILE A 88 -24.41 -10.95 27.74
CA ILE A 88 -23.37 -10.37 26.89
C ILE A 88 -22.39 -9.54 27.71
N LEU A 89 -22.90 -8.65 28.56
CA LEU A 89 -22.10 -7.76 29.41
C LEU A 89 -21.38 -8.50 30.55
N SER A 90 -21.87 -9.69 30.97
CA SER A 90 -21.20 -10.51 31.99
C SER A 90 -19.88 -11.14 31.54
N LYS A 91 -19.56 -11.05 30.23
CA LYS A 91 -18.35 -11.62 29.65
C LYS A 91 -17.48 -10.50 29.09
N GLU A 92 -16.24 -10.41 29.56
CA GLU A 92 -15.26 -9.46 29.02
C GLU A 92 -14.92 -9.76 27.54
N SER A 93 -14.90 -11.04 27.17
CA SER A 93 -14.73 -11.48 25.78
C SER A 93 -15.22 -12.90 25.56
N TYR A 94 -15.73 -13.18 24.38
CA TYR A 94 -15.96 -14.51 23.83
C TYR A 94 -14.81 -14.89 22.93
N SER A 95 -14.49 -16.18 22.82
CA SER A 95 -13.49 -16.66 21.87
C SER A 95 -14.18 -17.47 20.78
N LEU A 96 -13.91 -17.12 19.52
CA LEU A 96 -14.43 -17.82 18.35
C LEU A 96 -13.25 -18.35 17.53
N ALA A 97 -13.12 -19.67 17.44
CA ALA A 97 -12.17 -20.27 16.52
C ALA A 97 -12.73 -20.22 15.09
N LEU A 98 -12.00 -19.59 14.17
CA LEU A 98 -12.36 -19.53 12.74
C LEU A 98 -11.33 -20.27 11.91
N GLN A 99 -11.81 -21.01 10.91
CA GLN A 99 -10.97 -21.60 9.87
C GLN A 99 -10.92 -20.67 8.65
N PRO A 100 -9.73 -20.25 8.17
CA PRO A 100 -9.61 -19.29 7.07
C PRO A 100 -10.31 -19.71 5.78
N ASP A 101 -10.41 -21.01 5.52
CA ASP A 101 -11.00 -21.63 4.33
C ASP A 101 -12.51 -21.88 4.44
N HIS A 102 -13.10 -21.66 5.63
CA HIS A 102 -14.52 -21.88 5.82
C HIS A 102 -15.34 -20.74 5.19
N LYS A 103 -16.35 -21.10 4.39
CA LYS A 103 -17.18 -20.19 3.57
C LYS A 103 -17.89 -19.05 4.32
N TYR A 104 -17.97 -19.12 5.65
CA TYR A 104 -18.64 -18.10 6.48
C TYR A 104 -17.67 -17.28 7.33
N SER A 105 -16.37 -17.57 7.29
CA SER A 105 -15.40 -16.90 8.15
C SER A 105 -15.33 -15.41 7.86
N LYS A 106 -15.40 -15.02 6.58
CA LYS A 106 -15.41 -13.62 6.18
C LYS A 106 -16.63 -12.88 6.74
N GLU A 107 -17.83 -13.41 6.53
CA GLU A 107 -19.08 -12.81 6.98
C GLU A 107 -19.13 -12.70 8.51
N LEU A 108 -18.61 -13.71 9.22
CA LEU A 108 -18.52 -13.67 10.68
C LEU A 108 -17.57 -12.58 11.17
N ILE A 109 -16.40 -12.44 10.54
CA ILE A 109 -15.44 -11.38 10.85
C ILE A 109 -16.08 -10.02 10.61
N GLU A 110 -16.69 -9.81 9.44
CA GLU A 110 -17.39 -8.56 9.12
C GLU A 110 -18.49 -8.23 10.13
N LEU A 111 -19.30 -9.21 10.54
CA LEU A 111 -20.34 -9.04 11.55
C LEU A 111 -19.76 -8.66 12.92
N ILE A 112 -18.69 -9.34 13.36
CA ILE A 112 -18.02 -9.05 14.64
C ILE A 112 -17.58 -7.59 14.69
N TYR A 113 -16.91 -7.11 13.64
CA TYR A 113 -16.44 -5.73 13.57
C TYR A 113 -17.59 -4.73 13.40
N LYS A 114 -18.55 -5.01 12.52
CA LYS A 114 -19.69 -4.12 12.23
C LYS A 114 -20.57 -3.89 13.47
N LEU A 115 -20.75 -4.92 14.28
CA LEU A 115 -21.58 -4.88 15.49
C LEU A 115 -20.76 -4.64 16.77
N ASN A 116 -19.45 -4.38 16.64
CA ASN A 116 -18.51 -4.18 17.74
C ASN A 116 -18.67 -5.25 18.85
N LEU A 117 -18.79 -6.52 18.46
CA LEU A 117 -19.04 -7.61 19.39
C LEU A 117 -17.77 -7.91 20.20
N PRO A 118 -17.88 -8.24 21.49
CA PRO A 118 -16.73 -8.59 22.33
C PRO A 118 -16.24 -10.02 22.01
N ILE A 119 -15.88 -10.29 20.75
CA ILE A 119 -15.44 -11.61 20.26
C ILE A 119 -13.97 -11.52 19.82
N LYS A 120 -13.12 -12.33 20.46
CA LYS A 120 -11.73 -12.60 20.06
C LYS A 120 -11.72 -13.75 19.05
N ILE A 121 -11.20 -13.49 17.86
CA ILE A 121 -11.01 -14.53 16.84
C ILE A 121 -9.73 -15.29 17.16
N LEU A 122 -9.85 -16.61 17.31
CA LEU A 122 -8.73 -17.53 17.42
C LEU A 122 -8.48 -18.16 16.04
N TRP A 123 -7.29 -17.94 15.50
CA TRP A 123 -6.84 -18.62 14.30
C TRP A 123 -6.22 -19.95 14.69
N ASN A 124 -6.50 -21.01 13.92
CA ASN A 124 -5.86 -22.30 14.12
C ASN A 124 -4.33 -22.13 13.97
N LYS A 125 -3.58 -22.42 15.04
CA LYS A 125 -2.13 -22.21 15.11
C LYS A 125 -1.31 -23.10 14.17
N THR A 126 -1.92 -24.11 13.53
CA THR A 126 -1.20 -25.04 12.67
C THR A 126 -0.81 -24.44 11.32
N ASP A 127 -1.53 -23.41 10.85
CA ASP A 127 -1.28 -22.77 9.56
C ASP A 127 -0.75 -21.34 9.75
N GLN A 128 0.25 -21.18 10.62
CA GLN A 128 0.96 -19.91 10.67
C GLN A 128 1.60 -19.65 9.31
N ILE A 129 1.12 -18.63 8.61
CA ILE A 129 1.82 -18.07 7.47
C ILE A 129 3.17 -17.61 8.01
N THR A 130 4.24 -18.33 7.69
CA THR A 130 5.58 -17.88 7.99
C THR A 130 5.82 -16.63 7.18
N LEU A 131 5.85 -15.49 7.85
CA LEU A 131 6.27 -14.25 7.21
C LEU A 131 7.73 -14.44 6.79
N PRO A 132 8.06 -14.12 5.53
CA PRO A 132 9.45 -14.13 5.11
C PRO A 132 10.25 -13.13 5.93
N GLU A 133 11.53 -13.42 6.18
CA GLU A 133 12.44 -12.52 6.90
C GLU A 133 12.54 -11.15 6.23
N ASN A 134 12.39 -11.10 4.90
CA ASN A 134 12.38 -9.87 4.12
C ASN A 134 11.10 -9.77 3.29
N LEU A 135 10.14 -9.00 3.77
CA LEU A 135 8.85 -8.77 3.11
C LEU A 135 8.95 -7.89 1.84
N LEU A 136 10.06 -7.19 1.64
CA LEU A 136 10.28 -6.34 0.48
C LEU A 136 10.64 -7.18 -0.75
N SER A 137 11.59 -8.10 -0.57
CA SER A 137 12.14 -8.91 -1.66
C SER A 137 11.48 -10.29 -1.79
N GLN A 138 10.94 -10.85 -0.70
CA GLN A 138 10.35 -12.18 -0.72
C GLN A 138 8.83 -12.11 -0.85
N LYS A 139 8.30 -13.07 -1.62
CA LYS A 139 6.87 -13.24 -1.85
C LYS A 139 6.18 -13.74 -0.57
N ILE A 140 5.14 -13.04 -0.14
CA ILE A 140 4.26 -13.49 0.93
C ILE A 140 3.24 -14.49 0.36
N ASN A 141 3.00 -15.59 1.06
CA ASN A 141 1.97 -16.56 0.67
C ASN A 141 0.61 -15.87 0.50
N GLY A 142 -0.05 -16.10 -0.65
CA GLY A 142 -1.30 -15.45 -1.03
C GLY A 142 -1.13 -14.19 -1.89
N PHE A 143 0.08 -13.63 -1.98
CA PHE A 143 0.42 -12.57 -2.94
C PHE A 143 1.01 -13.17 -4.19
N CYS A 144 1.09 -12.39 -5.27
CA CYS A 144 1.67 -12.85 -6.54
C CYS A 144 3.15 -12.59 -6.69
N PHE A 145 3.54 -11.44 -6.20
CA PHE A 145 4.86 -10.86 -6.36
C PHE A 145 5.31 -10.35 -4.99
N SER A 146 6.61 -10.15 -4.84
CA SER A 146 7.13 -9.35 -3.73
C SER A 146 6.85 -7.86 -3.96
N LEU A 147 7.00 -7.04 -2.93
CA LEU A 147 6.83 -5.58 -3.06
C LEU A 147 7.81 -4.98 -4.07
N TYR A 148 9.05 -5.48 -4.12
CA TYR A 148 10.04 -5.05 -5.10
C TYR A 148 9.66 -5.44 -6.52
N GLU A 149 9.20 -6.66 -6.74
CA GLU A 149 8.73 -7.11 -8.05
C GLU A 149 7.55 -6.25 -8.55
N ASP A 150 6.57 -5.96 -7.68
CA ASP A 150 5.42 -5.11 -8.02
C ASP A 150 5.84 -3.65 -8.28
N ALA A 151 6.78 -3.12 -7.51
CA ALA A 151 7.33 -1.78 -7.70
C ALA A 151 8.10 -1.68 -9.03
N ILE A 152 8.99 -2.63 -9.31
CA ILE A 152 9.73 -2.73 -10.58
C ILE A 152 8.77 -2.79 -11.75
N LYS A 153 7.75 -3.63 -11.69
CA LYS A 153 6.74 -3.77 -12.75
C LYS A 153 5.97 -2.47 -12.99
N SER A 154 5.59 -1.78 -11.92
CA SER A 154 4.89 -0.49 -12.00
C SER A 154 5.77 0.60 -12.61
N ILE A 155 7.03 0.69 -12.18
CA ILE A 155 8.00 1.63 -12.71
C ILE A 155 8.32 1.35 -14.18
N ASN A 156 8.52 0.08 -14.55
CA ASN A 156 8.74 -0.31 -15.94
C ASN A 156 7.55 0.03 -16.83
N SER A 157 6.32 -0.12 -16.33
CA SER A 157 5.12 0.32 -17.04
C SER A 157 5.15 1.83 -17.29
N GLU A 158 5.52 2.64 -16.29
CA GLU A 158 5.63 4.09 -16.42
C GLU A 158 6.75 4.52 -17.38
N ILE A 159 7.94 3.92 -17.25
CA ILE A 159 9.08 4.17 -18.13
C ILE A 159 8.71 3.81 -19.58
N SER A 160 7.95 2.73 -19.79
CA SER A 160 7.60 2.24 -21.13
C SER A 160 6.51 3.08 -21.83
N LYS A 161 5.74 3.90 -21.10
CA LYS A 161 4.72 4.78 -21.72
C LYS A 161 5.34 5.77 -22.71
N ASN A 162 6.56 6.21 -22.44
CA ASN A 162 7.30 7.16 -23.27
C ASN A 162 8.60 6.51 -23.73
N SER A 163 8.90 6.47 -25.03
CA SER A 163 10.20 5.98 -25.56
C SER A 163 11.38 6.91 -25.25
N ALA A 164 11.21 7.84 -24.30
CA ALA A 164 12.22 8.81 -23.90
C ALA A 164 13.48 8.11 -23.35
N PRO A 165 14.69 8.64 -23.64
CA PRO A 165 15.92 8.11 -23.06
C PRO A 165 15.94 8.33 -21.54
N LEU A 166 16.49 7.35 -20.84
CA LEU A 166 16.46 7.23 -19.39
C LEU A 166 17.86 7.42 -18.80
N LEU A 167 17.94 8.18 -17.71
CA LEU A 167 19.08 8.20 -16.80
C LEU A 167 18.71 7.45 -15.52
N ILE A 168 19.54 6.50 -15.10
CA ILE A 168 19.41 5.79 -13.83
C ILE A 168 20.50 6.28 -12.89
N ILE A 169 20.11 6.93 -11.80
CA ILE A 169 20.97 7.31 -10.68
C ILE A 169 20.80 6.26 -9.59
N TYR A 170 21.88 5.61 -9.16
CA TYR A 170 21.78 4.51 -8.21
C TYR A 170 22.84 4.56 -7.10
N ALA A 171 22.46 4.14 -5.90
CA ALA A 171 23.41 3.85 -4.82
C ALA A 171 23.98 2.45 -5.04
N LYS A 172 25.18 2.20 -4.51
CA LYS A 172 25.94 0.97 -4.74
C LYS A 172 25.13 -0.30 -4.40
N GLU A 173 24.34 -0.27 -3.34
CA GLU A 173 23.49 -1.40 -2.92
C GLU A 173 22.43 -1.80 -3.96
N PHE A 174 22.01 -0.89 -4.84
CA PHE A 174 20.99 -1.17 -5.85
C PHE A 174 21.58 -1.58 -7.21
N SER A 175 22.89 -1.83 -7.30
CA SER A 175 23.54 -2.13 -8.58
C SER A 175 22.98 -3.37 -9.29
N SER A 176 22.51 -4.36 -8.54
CA SER A 176 21.93 -5.59 -9.08
C SER A 176 20.55 -5.38 -9.72
N TYR A 177 19.82 -4.34 -9.32
CA TYR A 177 18.47 -4.07 -9.80
C TYR A 177 18.42 -3.20 -11.05
N ILE A 178 19.55 -2.62 -11.49
CA ILE A 178 19.58 -1.69 -12.63
C ILE A 178 19.02 -2.33 -13.90
N GLU A 179 19.41 -3.58 -14.15
CA GLU A 179 19.01 -4.31 -15.36
C GLU A 179 17.52 -4.68 -15.32
N ASP A 180 16.89 -4.73 -14.14
CA ASP A 180 15.44 -4.93 -14.01
C ASP A 180 14.63 -3.73 -14.51
N PHE A 181 15.24 -2.54 -14.58
CA PHE A 181 14.63 -1.31 -15.10
C PHE A 181 15.00 -1.01 -16.56
N ALA A 182 15.72 -1.93 -17.20
CA ALA A 182 16.22 -1.78 -18.57
C ALA A 182 15.38 -2.62 -19.55
N PRO A 183 14.29 -2.08 -20.13
CA PRO A 183 13.62 -2.79 -21.21
C PRO A 183 14.59 -2.97 -22.39
N ALA A 184 14.60 -4.16 -23.00
CA ALA A 184 15.55 -4.64 -24.01
C ALA A 184 15.79 -3.74 -25.25
N ASN A 185 15.08 -2.61 -25.39
CA ASN A 185 15.10 -1.73 -26.55
C ASN A 185 15.22 -0.23 -26.21
N LYS A 186 15.69 0.17 -25.01
CA LYS A 186 15.96 1.58 -24.69
C LYS A 186 17.45 1.86 -24.51
N ASN A 187 17.92 2.96 -25.08
CA ASN A 187 19.16 3.58 -24.64
C ASN A 187 18.95 4.18 -23.26
N PHE A 188 19.69 3.68 -22.28
CA PHE A 188 19.73 4.25 -20.94
C PHE A 188 21.17 4.51 -20.51
N MET A 189 21.33 5.53 -19.68
CA MET A 189 22.58 5.84 -19.00
C MET A 189 22.46 5.44 -17.54
N LYS A 190 23.55 4.94 -16.95
CA LYS A 190 23.62 4.63 -15.52
C LYS A 190 24.76 5.38 -14.88
N ILE A 191 24.49 6.03 -13.75
CA ILE A 191 25.48 6.78 -12.97
C ILE A 191 25.31 6.37 -11.51
N GLN A 192 26.40 5.90 -10.91
CA GLN A 192 26.44 5.61 -9.50
C GLN A 192 26.57 6.92 -8.72
N TYR A 193 25.76 7.08 -7.68
CA TYR A 193 25.97 8.11 -6.67
C TYR A 193 27.10 7.66 -5.74
N ASP A 194 28.12 8.50 -5.60
CA ASP A 194 29.35 8.25 -4.86
C ASP A 194 29.37 8.92 -3.48
N SER A 195 28.20 9.28 -2.95
CA SER A 195 28.04 10.00 -1.67
C SER A 195 28.73 11.37 -1.64
N SER A 196 29.00 11.96 -2.81
CA SER A 196 29.43 13.35 -2.95
C SER A 196 28.30 14.34 -2.60
N ASN A 197 28.60 15.63 -2.52
CA ASN A 197 27.56 16.62 -2.23
C ASN A 197 26.42 16.54 -3.28
N PHE A 198 25.16 16.37 -2.84
CA PHE A 198 24.00 16.21 -3.74
C PHE A 198 23.86 17.33 -4.79
N GLN A 199 24.18 18.58 -4.43
CA GLN A 199 24.13 19.71 -5.36
C GLN A 199 25.22 19.60 -6.41
N GLU A 200 26.45 19.32 -6.00
CA GLU A 200 27.57 19.16 -6.93
C GLU A 200 27.35 17.98 -7.88
N PHE A 201 26.93 16.83 -7.34
CA PHE A 201 26.58 15.65 -8.12
C PHE A 201 25.49 15.96 -9.14
N SER A 202 24.39 16.59 -8.71
CA SER A 202 23.27 16.96 -9.59
C SER A 202 23.70 17.94 -10.67
N ALA A 203 24.52 18.94 -10.34
CA ALA A 203 25.05 19.90 -11.30
C ALA A 203 25.94 19.23 -12.35
N GLU A 204 26.73 18.23 -11.96
CA GLU A 204 27.63 17.49 -12.83
C GLU A 204 26.85 16.54 -13.76
N VAL A 205 25.98 15.71 -13.18
CA VAL A 205 25.15 14.75 -13.90
C VAL A 205 24.24 15.41 -14.93
N LEU A 206 23.62 16.53 -14.56
CA LEU A 206 22.75 17.30 -15.47
C LEU A 206 23.54 18.21 -16.42
N GLY A 207 24.87 18.25 -16.36
CA GLY A 207 25.73 19.04 -17.26
C GLY A 207 25.76 20.55 -16.99
N VAL A 208 25.21 21.01 -15.86
CA VAL A 208 25.23 22.42 -15.43
C VAL A 208 26.65 22.88 -15.15
N LYS A 209 27.48 22.05 -14.50
CA LYS A 209 28.89 22.36 -14.19
C LYS A 209 29.72 22.59 -15.47
N LEU A 210 29.44 21.84 -16.54
CA LEU A 210 30.06 22.05 -17.86
C LEU A 210 29.58 23.35 -18.52
N SER A 211 28.30 23.67 -18.40
CA SER A 211 27.74 24.95 -18.86
C SER A 211 28.40 26.14 -18.14
N GLU A 212 28.59 26.04 -16.83
CA GLU A 212 29.24 27.09 -16.03
C GLU A 212 30.71 27.28 -16.42
N LYS A 213 31.47 26.19 -16.59
CA LYS A 213 32.86 26.26 -17.07
C LYS A 213 32.95 26.94 -18.44
N ARG A 214 32.02 26.62 -19.35
CA ARG A 214 31.95 27.24 -20.68
C ARG A 214 31.61 28.72 -20.58
N PHE A 215 30.65 29.09 -19.73
CA PHE A 215 30.27 30.47 -19.49
C PHE A 215 31.44 31.30 -18.98
N LYS A 216 32.14 30.85 -17.92
CA LYS A 216 33.32 31.53 -17.37
C LYS A 216 34.41 31.75 -18.43
N LYS A 217 34.62 30.77 -19.32
CA LYS A 217 35.57 30.91 -20.43
C LYS A 217 35.13 31.98 -21.43
N ILE A 218 33.85 32.01 -21.81
CA ILE A 218 33.31 33.01 -22.75
C ILE A 218 33.38 34.42 -22.12
N ASP A 219 32.97 34.54 -20.87
CA ASP A 219 32.99 35.81 -20.10
C ASP A 219 34.41 36.36 -19.99
N SER A 220 35.39 35.51 -19.67
CA SER A 220 36.81 35.90 -19.61
C SER A 220 37.39 36.38 -20.95
N LEU A 221 36.83 35.91 -22.08
CA LEU A 221 37.27 36.30 -23.42
C LEU A 221 36.63 37.62 -23.89
N ASN A 222 35.57 38.07 -23.22
CA ASN A 222 34.86 39.30 -23.58
C ASN A 222 34.48 40.12 -22.33
N PRO A 223 35.47 40.65 -21.60
CA PRO A 223 35.26 41.31 -20.31
C PRO A 223 34.49 42.62 -20.38
N ASN A 224 34.27 43.15 -21.60
CA ASN A 224 33.61 44.44 -21.81
C ASN A 224 32.08 44.29 -21.98
N GLN A 225 31.54 43.07 -21.87
CA GLN A 225 30.11 42.80 -21.96
C GLN A 225 29.64 42.05 -20.72
N ASN A 226 28.56 42.54 -20.09
CA ASN A 226 27.92 41.82 -18.99
C ASN A 226 27.04 40.70 -19.56
N LEU A 227 27.55 39.47 -19.52
CA LEU A 227 26.80 38.30 -19.95
C LEU A 227 26.00 37.72 -18.78
N ASN A 228 24.75 37.34 -19.03
CA ASN A 228 23.93 36.63 -18.05
C ASN A 228 24.11 35.12 -18.20
N PHE A 229 24.39 34.43 -17.10
CA PHE A 229 24.47 32.97 -17.11
C PHE A 229 23.08 32.34 -17.03
N SER A 230 22.73 31.53 -18.03
CA SER A 230 21.57 30.64 -17.98
C SER A 230 22.07 29.21 -18.24
N PRO A 231 22.17 28.37 -17.20
CA PRO A 231 22.66 27.01 -17.37
C PRO A 231 21.71 26.21 -18.27
N ARG A 232 22.29 25.41 -19.17
CA ARG A 232 21.52 24.50 -20.01
C ARG A 232 21.76 23.06 -19.53
N PRO A 233 20.78 22.45 -18.84
CA PRO A 233 20.81 21.03 -18.56
C PRO A 233 20.92 20.21 -19.83
N ARG A 234 21.47 19.00 -19.67
CA ARG A 234 21.51 17.96 -20.69
C ARG A 234 20.12 17.69 -21.29
N SER A 235 20.10 17.27 -22.55
CA SER A 235 18.87 17.00 -23.32
C SER A 235 18.87 15.62 -23.96
N ASP A 236 19.89 14.81 -23.71
CA ASP A 236 20.05 13.45 -24.23
C ASP A 236 19.29 12.40 -23.40
N PHE A 237 18.62 12.82 -22.33
CA PHE A 237 17.63 12.07 -21.57
C PHE A 237 16.48 12.99 -21.14
N GLN A 238 15.32 12.41 -20.85
CA GLN A 238 14.15 13.13 -20.37
C GLN A 238 13.54 12.50 -19.11
N GLN A 239 13.92 11.26 -18.79
CA GLN A 239 13.49 10.55 -17.59
C GLN A 239 14.69 10.30 -16.68
N VAL A 240 14.51 10.46 -15.37
CA VAL A 240 15.52 10.18 -14.35
C VAL A 240 14.92 9.22 -13.33
N LEU A 241 15.36 7.96 -13.36
CA LEU A 241 15.05 6.95 -12.35
C LEU A 241 16.07 7.02 -11.22
N ILE A 242 15.59 7.07 -9.98
CA ILE A 242 16.40 7.22 -8.79
C ILE A 242 16.26 5.99 -7.91
N LEU A 243 17.37 5.26 -7.76
CA LEU A 243 17.54 4.07 -6.94
C LEU A 243 18.48 4.40 -5.78
N LEU A 244 18.00 5.20 -4.82
CA LEU A 244 18.77 5.64 -3.65
C LEU A 244 18.04 5.24 -2.38
N ASN A 245 18.74 5.15 -1.26
CA ASN A 245 18.08 4.94 0.03
C ASN A 245 17.18 6.15 0.40
N PRO A 246 16.25 6.01 1.36
CA PRO A 246 15.27 7.04 1.69
C PRO A 246 15.87 8.40 2.05
N GLN A 247 16.99 8.40 2.78
CA GLN A 247 17.64 9.62 3.28
C GLN A 247 18.37 10.36 2.14
N GLU A 248 19.06 9.61 1.28
CA GLU A 248 19.70 10.15 0.08
C GLU A 248 18.67 10.66 -0.91
N TYR A 249 17.58 9.92 -1.11
CA TYR A 249 16.49 10.31 -2.00
C TYR A 249 15.88 11.68 -1.63
N LYS A 250 15.60 11.88 -0.33
CA LYS A 250 15.06 13.16 0.20
C LYS A 250 15.94 14.36 -0.13
N SER A 251 17.25 14.15 -0.22
CA SER A 251 18.24 15.21 -0.50
C SER A 251 18.54 15.35 -1.99
N MET A 252 18.52 14.24 -2.74
CA MET A 252 18.81 14.18 -4.17
C MET A 252 17.74 14.87 -5.01
N ILE A 253 16.44 14.65 -4.73
CA ILE A 253 15.34 15.21 -5.51
C ILE A 253 15.39 16.75 -5.57
N PRO A 254 15.52 17.48 -4.44
CA PRO A 254 15.65 18.93 -4.47
C PRO A 254 16.86 19.41 -5.29
N ALA A 255 18.01 18.72 -5.17
CA ALA A 255 19.23 19.08 -5.91
C ALA A 255 19.06 18.89 -7.42
N LEU A 256 18.46 17.77 -7.84
CA LEU A 256 18.14 17.53 -9.24
C LEU A 256 17.13 18.56 -9.77
N LYS A 257 16.08 18.89 -9.01
CA LYS A 257 15.09 19.91 -9.40
C LYS A 257 15.69 21.32 -9.46
N TYR A 258 16.62 21.65 -8.58
CA TYR A 258 17.29 22.94 -8.59
C TYR A 258 18.07 23.17 -9.90
N HIS A 259 18.75 22.12 -10.38
CA HIS A 259 19.56 22.20 -11.60
C HIS A 259 18.81 21.83 -12.89
N GLY A 260 17.81 20.95 -12.82
CA GLY A 260 17.08 20.40 -13.96
C GLY A 260 15.67 20.95 -14.13
N GLU A 261 15.15 21.70 -13.15
CA GLU A 261 13.79 22.24 -13.12
C GLU A 261 12.75 21.15 -13.45
N ASN A 262 11.70 21.53 -14.19
CA ASN A 262 10.64 20.64 -14.69
C ASN A 262 10.98 20.01 -16.05
N ARG A 263 12.25 20.00 -16.46
CA ARG A 263 12.65 19.46 -17.77
C ARG A 263 12.68 17.93 -17.81
N PHE A 264 12.76 17.29 -16.65
CA PHE A 264 12.88 15.85 -16.52
C PHE A 264 11.69 15.27 -15.75
N GLN A 265 11.27 14.06 -16.14
CA GLN A 265 10.37 13.23 -15.36
C GLN A 265 11.20 12.44 -14.32
N TYR A 266 11.06 12.79 -13.05
CA TYR A 266 11.72 12.08 -11.95
C TYR A 266 10.86 10.90 -11.49
N ILE A 267 11.44 9.71 -11.44
CA ILE A 267 10.81 8.46 -11.05
C ILE A 267 11.57 7.89 -9.85
N SER A 268 10.87 7.52 -8.79
CA SER A 268 11.46 6.96 -7.57
C SER A 268 11.24 5.46 -7.51
N PHE A 269 12.25 4.72 -7.07
CA PHE A 269 12.06 3.38 -6.55
C PHE A 269 11.57 3.42 -5.10
N ILE A 270 10.87 2.37 -4.67
CA ILE A 270 10.17 2.28 -3.38
C ILE A 270 11.10 2.07 -2.18
N SER A 271 12.40 2.28 -2.35
CA SER A 271 13.42 2.19 -1.29
C SER A 271 13.04 2.97 -0.04
N SER A 272 12.17 4.00 -0.15
CA SER A 272 11.46 4.68 0.95
C SER A 272 10.86 3.75 2.03
N LEU A 273 10.57 2.48 1.71
CA LEU A 273 10.03 1.50 2.65
C LEU A 273 11.11 0.74 3.45
N GLU A 274 12.39 0.84 3.08
CA GLU A 274 13.51 0.20 3.82
C GLU A 274 13.74 0.83 5.20
N ASP A 275 13.40 2.12 5.38
CA ASP A 275 13.48 2.82 6.68
C ASP A 275 12.66 2.10 7.77
N PHE A 276 11.61 1.35 7.40
CA PHE A 276 10.77 0.61 8.36
C PHE A 276 11.36 -0.72 8.84
N TYR A 277 12.35 -1.28 8.13
CA TYR A 277 12.97 -2.58 8.48
C TYR A 277 14.31 -2.43 9.23
N LEU A 278 15.00 -1.31 9.05
CA LEU A 278 16.31 -1.08 9.69
C LEU A 278 16.20 -0.46 11.10
N SER A 279 15.00 -0.08 11.52
CA SER A 279 14.71 0.51 12.84
C SER A 279 14.08 -0.46 13.86
N SER A 280 13.99 -1.75 13.53
CA SER A 280 13.44 -2.83 14.37
C SER A 280 14.46 -3.92 14.58
#